data_AF-A0A359LWE7-F1
#
_entry.id   AF-A0A359LWE7-F1
#
_cell.length_a   1.000
_cell.length_b   1.000
_cell.length_c   1.000
_cell.angle_alpha   90.00
_cell.angle_beta   90.00
_cell.angle_gamma   90.00
#
_symmetry.space_group_name_H-M   'P 1'
#
loop_
_entity.id
_entity.type
_entity.pdbx_description
1 polymer ?
#
loop_
_entity_poly.entity_id
_entity_poly.type
_entity_poly.pdbx_seq_one_letter_code
_entity_poly.pdbx_strand_id
1 'polypeptide(L)' 'QSLQRLESRGWVGAEWGSSENNRKARFYKLTARGRKQLLAETSRWERMAAAIGRVLSETPAEG' A
#
# COMPACT_ATOMS: atom_id res chain seq x y z
N GLN A 1 14.78 -1.72 4.52
CA GLN A 1 14.43 -3.13 4.20
C GLN A 1 13.02 -3.31 3.61
N SER A 2 12.17 -2.29 3.55
CA SER A 2 10.76 -2.41 3.08
C SER A 2 10.61 -2.38 1.55
N LEU A 3 11.24 -1.42 0.87
CA LEU A 3 11.11 -1.24 -0.60
C LEU A 3 11.71 -2.40 -1.41
N GLN A 4 12.81 -2.98 -0.94
CA GLN A 4 13.50 -4.07 -1.64
C GLN A 4 12.64 -5.33 -1.76
N ARG A 5 11.74 -5.59 -0.80
CA ARG A 5 10.76 -6.69 -0.88
C ARG A 5 9.63 -6.40 -1.85
N LEU A 6 9.23 -5.13 -1.98
CA LEU A 6 8.22 -4.72 -2.94
C LEU A 6 8.77 -4.76 -4.37
N GLU A 7 10.05 -4.43 -4.52
CA GLU A 7 10.79 -4.55 -5.77
C GLU A 7 10.99 -6.04 -6.16
N SER A 8 11.40 -6.91 -5.23
CA SER A 8 11.56 -8.35 -5.52
C SER A 8 10.25 -9.05 -5.91
N ARG A 9 9.10 -8.57 -5.39
CA ARG A 9 7.75 -9.03 -5.77
C ARG A 9 7.25 -8.42 -7.09
N GLY A 10 8.01 -7.50 -7.68
CA GLY A 10 7.65 -6.76 -8.88
C GLY A 10 6.47 -5.80 -8.68
N TRP A 11 6.18 -5.39 -7.44
CA TRP A 11 5.11 -4.45 -7.13
C TRP A 11 5.56 -2.99 -7.29
N VAL A 12 6.85 -2.74 -7.12
CA VAL A 12 7.47 -1.42 -7.29
C VAL A 12 8.63 -1.54 -8.28
N GLY A 13 8.68 -0.64 -9.25
CA GLY A 13 9.84 -0.44 -10.12
C GLY A 13 10.69 0.71 -9.62
N ALA A 14 11.99 0.66 -9.90
CA ALA A 14 12.92 1.72 -9.56
C ALA A 14 13.57 2.30 -10.82
N GLU A 15 13.55 3.62 -10.93
CA GLU A 15 14.16 4.37 -12.03
C GLU A 15 15.16 5.37 -11.44
N TRP A 16 16.33 5.47 -12.06
CA TRP A 16 17.30 6.51 -11.71
C TRP A 16 16.92 7.80 -12.43
N GLY A 17 16.72 8.87 -11.67
CA GLY A 17 16.42 10.20 -12.21
C GLY A 17 17.37 11.25 -11.63
N SER A 18 17.54 12.34 -12.37
CA SER A 18 18.23 13.53 -11.86
C SER A 18 17.27 14.31 -10.97
N SER A 19 17.60 14.45 -9.68
CA SER A 19 16.90 15.36 -8.77
C SER A 19 17.25 16.81 -9.13
N GLU A 20 16.42 17.77 -8.73
CA GLU A 20 16.59 19.23 -8.95
C GLU A 20 18.00 19.79 -8.66
N ASN A 21 18.80 19.12 -7.81
CA ASN A 21 20.15 19.55 -7.46
C ASN A 21 21.26 18.67 -8.07
N ASN A 22 21.02 18.09 -9.25
CA ASN A 22 21.94 17.20 -9.98
C ASN A 22 22.41 15.96 -9.18
N ARG A 23 21.66 15.59 -8.13
CA ARG A 23 21.90 14.37 -7.35
C ARG A 23 21.12 13.22 -7.99
N LYS A 24 21.78 12.09 -8.24
CA LYS A 24 21.12 10.86 -8.70
C LYS A 24 20.22 10.35 -7.58
N ALA A 25 18.91 10.41 -7.79
CA ALA A 25 17.91 9.86 -6.89
C ALA A 25 17.27 8.62 -7.52
N ARG A 26 16.95 7.63 -6.68
CA ARG A 26 16.24 6.43 -7.09
C ARG A 26 14.76 6.65 -6.84
N PHE A 27 14.01 6.85 -7.91
CA PHE A 27 12.56 7.04 -7.88
C PHE A 27 11.87 5.69 -7.94
N TYR A 28 10.94 5.47 -7.01
CA TYR A 28 10.17 4.24 -6.94
C TYR A 28 8.73 4.50 -7.39
N LYS A 29 8.20 3.68 -8.28
CA LYS A 29 6.81 3.77 -8.75
C LYS A 29 6.13 2.41 -8.70
N LEU A 30 4.84 2.40 -8.39
CA LEU A 30 4.05 1.16 -8.48
C LEU A 30 4.03 0.67 -9.93
N THR A 31 4.28 -0.62 -10.11
CA THR A 31 4.07 -1.29 -11.40
C THR A 31 2.58 -1.55 -11.63
N ALA A 32 2.19 -1.97 -12.83
CA ALA A 32 0.81 -2.40 -13.08
C ALA A 32 0.40 -3.58 -12.16
N ARG A 33 1.32 -4.50 -11.90
CA ARG A 33 1.13 -5.62 -10.95
C ARG A 33 0.98 -5.09 -9.52
N GLY A 34 1.82 -4.14 -9.11
CA GLY A 34 1.74 -3.52 -7.79
C GLY A 34 0.42 -2.79 -7.56
N ARG A 35 -0.10 -2.08 -8.57
CA ARG A 35 -1.42 -1.43 -8.50
C ARG A 35 -2.55 -2.46 -8.30
N LYS A 36 -2.52 -3.57 -9.05
CA LYS A 36 -3.51 -4.65 -8.88
C LYS A 36 -3.45 -5.27 -7.47
N GLN A 37 -2.25 -5.52 -6.95
CA GLN A 37 -2.10 -6.04 -5.60
C GLN A 37 -2.61 -5.04 -4.56
N LEU A 38 -2.26 -3.76 -4.71
CA LEU A 38 -2.69 -2.71 -3.78
C LEU A 38 -4.21 -2.71 -3.66
N LEU A 39 -4.92 -2.73 -4.78
CA LEU A 39 -6.39 -2.80 -4.78
C LEU A 39 -6.91 -4.05 -4.05
N ALA A 40 -6.32 -5.22 -4.31
CA ALA A 40 -6.75 -6.47 -3.67
C ALA A 40 -6.57 -6.45 -2.14
N GLU A 41 -5.41 -5.98 -1.66
CA GLU A 41 -5.14 -5.86 -0.23
C GLU A 41 -6.01 -4.78 0.42
N THR A 42 -6.21 -3.64 -0.24
CA THR A 42 -7.10 -2.57 0.23
C THR A 42 -8.53 -3.10 0.39
N SER A 43 -9.10 -3.77 -0.62
CA SER A 43 -10.45 -4.32 -0.52
C SER A 43 -10.56 -5.41 0.55
N ARG A 44 -9.50 -6.19 0.78
CA ARG A 44 -9.46 -7.17 1.87
C ARG A 44 -9.47 -6.48 3.24
N TRP A 45 -8.65 -5.43 3.39
CA TRP A 45 -8.60 -4.62 4.60
C TRP A 45 -9.95 -3.96 4.89
N GLU A 46 -10.57 -3.34 3.89
CA GLU A 46 -11.88 -2.69 4.01
C GLU A 46 -12.96 -3.66 4.51
N ARG A 47 -13.02 -4.88 3.97
CA ARG A 47 -13.97 -5.90 4.45
C ARG A 47 -13.75 -6.26 5.91
N MET A 48 -12.50 -6.40 6.33
CA MET A 48 -12.16 -6.72 7.72
C MET A 48 -12.51 -5.55 8.65
N ALA A 49 -12.15 -4.32 8.27
CA ALA A 49 -12.48 -3.11 9.01
C ALA A 49 -13.99 -2.93 9.14
N ALA A 50 -14.75 -3.20 8.07
CA ALA A 50 -16.21 -3.15 8.11
C ALA A 50 -16.81 -4.21 9.05
N ALA A 51 -16.27 -5.43 9.07
CA ALA A 51 -16.72 -6.48 9.99
C ALA A 51 -16.47 -6.10 11.45
N ILE A 52 -15.27 -5.60 11.76
CA ILE A 52 -14.94 -5.08 13.10
C ILE A 52 -15.85 -3.92 13.47
N GLY A 53 -16.07 -2.98 12.54
CA GLY A 53 -16.97 -1.84 12.74
C GLY A 53 -18.40 -2.25 13.10
N ARG A 54 -18.92 -3.31 12.46
CA ARG A 54 -20.25 -3.86 12.79
C ARG A 54 -20.32 -4.40 14.21
N VAL A 55 -19.33 -5.22 14.61
CA VAL A 55 -19.26 -5.76 15.97
C VAL A 55 -19.19 -4.62 17.01
N LEU A 56 -18.38 -3.60 16.75
CA LEU A 56 -18.26 -2.45 17.65
C LEU A 56 -19.54 -1.59 17.71
N SER A 57 -20.30 -1.52 16.62
CA SER A 57 -21.59 -0.80 16.59
C SER A 57 -22.75 -1.57 17.26
N GLU A 58 -22.61 -2.89 17.42
CA GLU A 58 -23.59 -3.73 18.10
C GLU A 58 -23.37 -3.76 19.62
N THR A 59 -22.25 -3.23 20.13
CA THR A 59 -22.10 -2.94 21.56
C THR A 59 -23.08 -1.82 21.90
N PRO A 60 -24.11 -2.05 22.73
CA PRO A 60 -24.98 -0.98 23.18
C PRO A 60 -24.08 0.07 23.82
N ALA A 61 -24.26 1.34 23.43
CA ALA A 61 -23.70 2.43 24.21
C ALA A 61 -24.20 2.23 25.63
N GLU A 62 -23.31 1.82 26.53
CA GLU A 62 -23.59 1.79 27.96
C GLU A 62 -23.96 3.24 28.33
N GLY A 63 -25.27 3.45 28.55
CA GLY A 63 -25.79 4.62 29.22
C GLY A 63 -25.58 4.52 30.72
#